data_AF-A0A7S3JD90-F1
#
_entry.id   AF-A0A7S3JD90-F1
#
_cell.length_a   1.000
_cell.length_b   1.000
_cell.length_c   1.000
_cell.angle_alpha   90.00
_cell.angle_beta   90.00
_cell.angle_gamma   90.00
#
_symmetry.space_group_name_H-M   'P 1'
#
loop_
_entity.id
_entity.type
_entity.pdbx_description
1 polymer ?
#
loop_
_entity_poly.entity_id
_entity_poly.type
_entity_poly.pdbx_seq_one_letter_code
_entity_poly.pdbx_strand_id
1 'polypeptide(L)'
;HVFIDTTDIVKLEQATNSIKCQKIMFTSASHEFRTPLNAIINAFDLIAMKLVGIKSEINLLLDGNSGNGETLNMLVEGSERFVSMSKNSSTILLSLIEDILDLSKIEAGTFSTVITKFSIVDVLKEIHQVFEFQC
;
A
#
# COMPACT_ATOMS: atom_id res chain seq x y z
N HIS A 1 -1.36 53.21 22.35
CA HIS A 1 -1.52 51.98 21.56
C HIS A 1 -0.67 50.89 22.18
N VAL A 2 -1.29 49.89 22.81
CA VAL A 2 -0.57 48.70 23.29
C VAL A 2 -0.40 47.80 22.06
N PHE A 3 0.82 47.70 21.55
CA PHE A 3 1.14 46.66 20.57
C PHE A 3 1.09 45.32 21.32
N ILE A 4 0.10 44.50 21.01
CA ILE A 4 0.09 43.11 21.44
C ILE A 4 1.09 42.42 20.53
N ASP A 5 2.19 41.93 21.11
CA ASP A 5 3.13 41.08 20.38
C ASP A 5 2.41 39.77 20.02
N THR A 6 1.99 39.68 18.76
CA THR A 6 1.25 38.53 18.21
C THR A 6 2.19 37.42 17.76
N THR A 7 3.51 37.62 17.83
CA THR A 7 4.51 36.66 17.35
C THR A 7 4.37 35.31 18.04
N ASP A 8 4.14 35.30 19.35
CA ASP A 8 3.98 34.07 20.12
C ASP A 8 2.64 33.38 19.83
N ILE A 9 1.58 34.15 19.56
CA ILE A 9 0.27 33.62 19.17
C ILE A 9 0.38 32.92 17.80
N VAL A 10 1.04 33.56 16.83
CA VAL A 10 1.24 33.00 15.48
C VAL A 10 2.12 31.75 15.52
N LYS A 11 3.20 31.74 16.32
CA LYS A 11 4.05 30.55 16.51
C LYS A 11 3.28 29.40 17.15
N LEU A 12 2.47 29.69 18.17
CA LEU A 12 1.64 28.68 18.84
C LEU A 12 0.58 28.11 17.89
N GLU A 13 -0.03 28.95 17.06
CA GLU A 13 -1.01 28.54 16.06
C GLU A 13 -0.37 27.68 14.95
N GLN A 14 0.80 28.06 14.45
CA GLN A 14 1.57 27.24 13.49
C GLN A 14 1.94 25.86 14.07
N ALA A 15 2.45 25.83 15.30
CA ALA A 15 2.78 24.57 15.99
C ALA A 15 1.53 23.70 16.19
N THR A 16 0.42 24.30 16.59
CA THR A 16 -0.86 23.60 16.78
C THR A 16 -1.40 23.04 15.46
N ASN A 17 -1.30 23.80 14.37
CA ASN A 17 -1.72 23.36 13.04
C ASN A 17 -0.87 22.20 12.52
N SER A 18 0.46 22.24 12.71
CA SER A 18 1.35 21.12 12.35
C SER A 18 0.99 19.85 13.14
N ILE A 19 0.79 19.94 14.46
CA ILE A 19 0.38 18.80 15.29
C ILE A 19 -0.98 18.23 14.86
N LYS A 20 -1.93 19.11 14.52
CA LYS A 20 -3.25 18.71 14.03
C LYS A 20 -3.16 17.98 12.70
N CYS A 21 -2.38 18.51 11.76
CA CYS A 21 -2.12 17.86 10.47
C CYS A 21 -1.52 16.47 10.67
N GLN A 22 -0.47 16.34 11.49
CA GLN A 22 0.15 15.06 11.80
C GLN A 22 -0.86 14.03 12.35
N LYS A 23 -1.73 14.45 13.29
CA LYS A 23 -2.74 13.57 13.89
C LYS A 23 -3.79 13.10 12.89
N ILE A 24 -4.25 13.99 12.00
CA ILE A 24 -5.15 13.64 10.91
C ILE A 24 -4.46 12.66 9.96
N MET A 25 -3.19 12.91 9.64
CA MET A 25 -2.41 12.12 8.70
C MET A 25 -2.22 10.67 9.20
N PHE A 26 -1.85 10.47 10.47
CA PHE A 26 -1.80 9.14 11.08
C PHE A 26 -3.16 8.44 11.14
N THR A 27 -4.24 9.20 11.37
CA THR A 27 -5.59 8.64 11.38
C THR A 27 -5.99 8.17 9.98
N SER A 28 -5.74 8.98 8.94
CA SER A 28 -6.01 8.63 7.53
C SER A 28 -5.17 7.44 7.09
N ALA A 29 -3.85 7.50 7.31
CA ALA A 29 -2.93 6.42 7.02
C ALA A 29 -3.37 5.10 7.68
N SER A 30 -3.79 5.13 8.95
CA SER A 30 -4.27 3.93 9.64
C SER A 30 -5.53 3.34 9.00
N HIS A 31 -6.44 4.19 8.51
CA HIS A 31 -7.62 3.73 7.78
C HIS A 31 -7.26 3.16 6.40
N GLU A 32 -6.36 3.83 5.69
CA GLU A 32 -5.89 3.43 4.37
C GLU A 32 -5.01 2.17 4.44
N PHE A 33 -4.30 1.92 5.54
CA PHE A 33 -3.56 0.68 5.79
C PHE A 33 -4.46 -0.53 6.02
N ARG A 34 -5.64 -0.35 6.64
CA ARG A 34 -6.55 -1.49 6.90
C ARG A 34 -6.99 -2.18 5.63
N THR A 35 -7.30 -1.44 4.57
CA THR A 35 -7.82 -2.01 3.33
C THR A 35 -6.83 -2.95 2.63
N PRO A 36 -5.59 -2.53 2.30
CA PRO A 36 -4.59 -3.42 1.70
C PRO A 36 -4.19 -4.53 2.68
N LEU A 37 -4.09 -4.25 3.98
CA LEU A 37 -3.75 -5.28 4.97
C LEU A 37 -4.83 -6.38 5.04
N ASN A 38 -6.11 -6.01 5.05
CA ASN A 38 -7.21 -6.96 5.02
C ASN A 38 -7.23 -7.76 3.71
N ALA A 39 -6.89 -7.14 2.58
CA ALA A 39 -6.78 -7.86 1.31
C ALA A 39 -5.65 -8.92 1.33
N ILE A 40 -4.51 -8.60 1.95
CA ILE A 40 -3.39 -9.54 2.16
C ILE A 40 -3.81 -10.70 3.06
N ILE A 41 -4.42 -10.40 4.20
CA ILE A 41 -4.89 -11.40 5.17
C ILE A 41 -5.89 -12.35 4.50
N ASN A 42 -6.91 -11.79 3.83
CA ASN A 42 -7.91 -12.58 3.13
C ASN A 42 -7.31 -13.47 2.04
N ALA A 43 -6.30 -12.97 1.31
CA ALA A 43 -5.59 -13.77 0.31
C ALA A 43 -4.85 -14.95 0.96
N PHE A 44 -4.19 -14.73 2.10
CA PHE A 44 -3.52 -15.80 2.84
C PHE A 44 -4.51 -16.82 3.42
N ASP A 45 -5.63 -16.37 4.01
CA ASP A 45 -6.66 -17.26 4.56
C ASP A 45 -7.27 -18.15 3.47
N LEU A 46 -7.55 -17.59 2.28
CA LEU A 46 -8.07 -18.33 1.14
C LEU A 46 -7.04 -19.34 0.59
N ILE A 47 -5.77 -18.95 0.48
CA ILE A 47 -4.70 -19.86 0.07
C ILE A 47 -4.55 -20.99 1.09
N ALA A 48 -4.56 -20.69 2.39
CA ALA A 48 -4.48 -21.70 3.45
C ALA A 48 -5.65 -22.69 3.37
N MET A 49 -6.88 -22.20 3.19
CA MET A 49 -8.06 -23.04 3.01
C MET A 49 -7.92 -23.95 1.79
N LYS A 50 -7.39 -23.42 0.67
CA LYS A 50 -7.13 -24.19 -0.54
C LYS A 50 -6.06 -25.27 -0.36
N LEU A 51 -4.98 -24.96 0.35
CA LEU A 51 -3.94 -25.94 0.67
C LEU A 51 -4.47 -27.10 1.53
N VAL A 52 -5.38 -26.82 2.47
CA VAL A 52 -6.08 -27.87 3.25
C VAL A 52 -6.93 -28.75 2.33
N GLY A 53 -7.64 -28.16 1.37
CA GLY A 53 -8.41 -28.91 0.37
C GLY A 53 -7.53 -29.82 -0.49
N ILE A 54 -6.39 -29.30 -0.98
CA ILE A 54 -5.41 -30.09 -1.75
C ILE A 54 -4.87 -31.25 -0.91
N LYS A 55 -4.56 -31.02 0.37
CA LYS A 55 -4.10 -32.08 1.28
C LYS A 55 -5.14 -33.20 1.45
N SER A 56 -6.42 -32.84 1.54
CA SER A 56 -7.52 -33.82 1.61
C SER A 56 -7.60 -34.66 0.34
N GLU A 57 -7.49 -34.03 -0.83
CA GLU A 57 -7.55 -34.72 -2.12
C GLU A 57 -6.38 -35.69 -2.31
N ILE A 58 -5.17 -35.27 -1.93
CA ILE A 58 -3.98 -36.13 -1.95
C ILE A 58 -4.16 -37.35 -1.03
N ASN A 59 -4.73 -37.17 0.17
CA ASN A 59 -4.99 -38.30 1.06
C ASN A 59 -5.97 -39.31 0.44
N LEU A 60 -7.03 -38.85 -0.23
CA LEU A 60 -7.97 -39.74 -0.93
C LEU A 60 -7.27 -40.55 -2.03
N LEU A 61 -6.38 -39.92 -2.80
CA LEU A 61 -5.59 -40.60 -3.82
C LEU A 61 -4.64 -41.65 -3.23
N LEU A 62 -4.02 -41.35 -2.07
CA LEU A 62 -3.14 -42.28 -1.36
C LEU A 62 -3.89 -43.49 -0.78
N ASP A 63 -5.16 -43.30 -0.38
CA ASP A 63 -6.04 -44.37 0.11
C ASP A 63 -6.56 -45.29 -1.01
N GLY A 64 -6.14 -45.07 -2.26
CA GLY A 64 -6.54 -45.86 -3.42
C GLY A 64 -7.88 -45.45 -4.03
N ASN A 65 -8.47 -44.34 -3.58
CA ASN A 65 -9.66 -43.76 -4.23
C ASN A 65 -9.26 -42.95 -5.46
N SER A 66 -10.14 -42.94 -6.46
CA SER A 66 -9.99 -42.08 -7.63
C SER A 66 -10.29 -40.64 -7.24
N GLY A 67 -9.26 -39.80 -7.14
CA GLY A 67 -9.40 -38.37 -6.88
C GLY A 67 -10.00 -37.62 -8.07
N ASN A 68 -10.57 -36.46 -7.80
CA ASN A 68 -11.10 -35.54 -8.79
C ASN A 68 -10.02 -34.53 -9.21
N GLY A 69 -9.30 -34.85 -10.29
CA GLY A 69 -8.25 -33.98 -10.84
C GLY A 69 -8.75 -32.59 -11.28
N GLU A 70 -10.03 -32.46 -11.61
CA GLU A 70 -10.66 -31.18 -11.97
C GLU A 70 -10.78 -30.25 -10.74
N THR A 71 -11.15 -30.81 -9.57
CA THR A 71 -11.15 -30.09 -8.28
C THR A 71 -9.75 -29.54 -7.98
N LEU A 72 -8.71 -30.36 -8.14
CA LEU A 72 -7.33 -29.96 -7.84
C LEU A 72 -6.88 -28.77 -8.71
N ASN A 73 -7.22 -28.79 -10.01
CA ASN A 73 -6.90 -27.70 -10.93
C ASN A 73 -7.60 -26.39 -10.53
N MET A 74 -8.89 -26.43 -10.20
CA MET A 74 -9.64 -25.26 -9.74
C MET A 74 -9.07 -24.67 -8.42
N LEU A 75 -8.57 -25.54 -7.53
CA LEU A 75 -7.88 -25.14 -6.30
C LEU A 75 -6.56 -24.42 -6.62
N VAL A 76 -5.75 -24.94 -7.53
CA VAL A 76 -4.46 -24.35 -7.91
C VAL A 76 -4.62 -23.04 -8.66
N GLU A 77 -5.43 -22.97 -9.72
CA GLU A 77 -5.59 -21.77 -10.57
C GLU A 77 -6.05 -20.56 -9.76
N GLY A 78 -7.01 -20.73 -8.85
CA GLY A 78 -7.45 -19.60 -8.02
C GLY A 78 -6.39 -19.12 -7.02
N SER A 79 -5.37 -19.91 -6.71
CA SER A 79 -4.29 -19.51 -5.79
C SER A 79 -3.40 -18.43 -6.41
N GLU A 80 -3.14 -18.50 -7.72
CA GLU A 80 -2.33 -17.49 -8.43
C GLU A 80 -2.95 -16.09 -8.35
N ARG A 81 -4.28 -16.02 -8.49
CA ARG A 81 -5.03 -14.77 -8.35
C ARG A 81 -4.87 -14.15 -6.96
N PHE A 82 -4.94 -14.97 -5.90
CA PHE A 82 -4.80 -14.47 -4.52
C PHE A 82 -3.37 -14.06 -4.21
N VAL A 83 -2.38 -14.78 -4.72
CA VAL A 83 -0.96 -14.38 -4.62
C VAL A 83 -0.75 -13.01 -5.30
N SER A 84 -1.32 -12.83 -6.49
CA SER A 84 -1.27 -11.55 -7.21
C SER A 84 -1.95 -10.41 -6.43
N MET A 85 -3.14 -10.65 -5.87
CA MET A 85 -3.85 -9.68 -5.03
C MET A 85 -3.04 -9.28 -3.79
N SER A 86 -2.43 -10.26 -3.10
CA SER A 86 -1.58 -10.01 -1.93
C SER A 86 -0.35 -9.18 -2.28
N LYS A 87 0.32 -9.51 -3.41
CA LYS A 87 1.46 -8.76 -3.91
C LYS A 87 1.09 -7.30 -4.25
N ASN A 88 -0.03 -7.09 -4.95
CA ASN A 88 -0.49 -5.75 -5.29
C ASN A 88 -0.82 -4.93 -4.04
N SER A 89 -1.56 -5.52 -3.10
CA SER A 89 -1.92 -4.87 -1.83
C SER A 89 -0.69 -4.52 -0.99
N SER A 90 0.33 -5.39 -0.99
CA SER A 90 1.62 -5.11 -0.31
C SER A 90 2.38 -3.96 -0.97
N THR A 91 2.31 -3.85 -2.31
CA THR A 91 2.94 -2.74 -3.05
C THR A 91 2.27 -1.41 -2.73
N ILE A 92 0.93 -1.39 -2.68
CA ILE A 92 0.15 -0.23 -2.26
C ILE A 92 0.53 0.19 -0.83
N LEU A 93 0.60 -0.78 0.09
CA LEU A 93 0.97 -0.51 1.47
C LEU A 93 2.38 0.09 1.58
N LEU A 94 3.33 -0.43 0.81
CA LEU A 94 4.69 0.09 0.77
C LEU A 94 4.74 1.55 0.26
N SER A 95 4.04 1.85 -0.84
CA SER A 95 3.94 3.21 -1.37
C SER A 95 3.37 4.19 -0.33
N LEU A 96 2.32 3.79 0.40
CA LEU A 96 1.73 4.63 1.44
C LEU A 96 2.69 4.85 2.63
N ILE A 97 3.51 3.86 2.97
CA ILE A 97 4.58 4.02 3.96
C ILE A 97 5.64 5.01 3.45
N GLU A 98 6.03 4.90 2.18
CA GLU A 98 6.98 5.83 1.54
C GLU A 98 6.45 7.28 1.58
N ASP A 99 5.17 7.48 1.26
CA ASP A 99 4.52 8.80 1.30
C ASP A 99 4.54 9.42 2.72
N ILE A 100 4.28 8.62 3.75
CA ILE A 100 4.34 9.05 5.16
C ILE A 100 5.78 9.39 5.57
N LEU A 101 6.75 8.59 5.14
CA LEU A 101 8.16 8.84 5.42
C LEU A 101 8.65 10.12 4.76
N ASP A 102 8.26 10.36 3.50
CA ASP A 102 8.64 11.57 2.79
C ASP A 102 7.97 12.82 3.40
N LEU A 103 6.71 12.74 3.80
CA LEU A 103 6.09 13.82 4.57
C LEU A 103 6.84 14.08 5.89
N SER A 104 7.22 13.02 6.61
CA SER A 104 7.97 13.14 7.87
C SER A 104 9.32 13.83 7.66
N LYS A 105 10.01 13.53 6.55
CA LYS A 105 11.26 14.23 6.18
C LYS A 105 11.04 15.70 5.89
N ILE A 106 9.93 16.05 5.21
CA ILE A 106 9.55 17.43 4.92
C ILE A 106 9.29 18.20 6.22
N GLU A 107 8.50 17.64 7.14
CA GLU A 107 8.21 18.27 8.43
C GLU A 107 9.45 18.45 9.31
N ALA A 108 10.36 17.46 9.30
CA ALA A 108 11.63 17.56 10.01
C ALA A 108 12.65 18.51 9.34
N GLY A 109 12.32 19.08 8.18
CA GLY A 109 13.23 19.93 7.39
C GLY A 109 14.44 19.18 6.81
N THR A 110 14.35 17.85 6.71
CA THR A 110 15.43 16.96 6.23
C THR A 110 15.23 16.49 4.79
N PHE A 111 14.11 16.84 4.17
CA PHE A 111 13.86 16.56 2.76
C PHE A 111 14.85 17.34 1.90
N SER A 112 15.66 16.63 1.10
CA SER A 112 16.70 17.24 0.26
C SER A 112 16.37 17.01 -1.22
N THR A 113 16.52 18.07 -2.01
CA THR A 113 16.35 18.02 -3.47
C THR A 113 17.71 18.01 -4.14
N VAL A 114 17.85 17.20 -5.18
CA VAL A 114 19.07 17.14 -5.99
C VAL A 114 18.85 17.90 -7.28
N ILE A 115 19.52 19.05 -7.42
CA ILE A 115 19.44 19.85 -8.65
C ILE A 115 20.34 19.20 -9.71
N THR A 116 19.73 18.71 -10.79
CA THR A 116 20.44 18.11 -11.93
C THR A 116 19.96 18.71 -13.25
N LYS A 117 20.78 18.64 -14.31
CA LYS A 117 20.33 18.99 -15.66
C LYS A 117 19.50 17.86 -16.21
N PHE A 118 18.27 18.16 -16.64
CA PHE A 118 17.38 17.20 -17.28
C PHE A 118 16.72 17.81 -18.52
N SER A 119 16.19 16.96 -19.39
CA SER A 119 15.46 17.36 -20.60
C SER A 119 13.97 17.41 -20.31
N ILE A 120 13.36 18.58 -20.45
CA ILE A 120 11.91 18.76 -20.28
C ILE A 120 11.13 17.89 -21.27
N VAL A 121 11.66 17.71 -22.49
CA VAL A 121 11.02 16.90 -23.53
C VAL A 121 10.92 15.44 -23.10
N ASP A 122 11.95 14.91 -22.44
CA ASP A 122 11.96 13.51 -22.02
C ASP A 122 11.03 13.28 -20.82
N VAL A 123 11.03 14.21 -19.85
CA VAL A 123 10.06 14.19 -18.73
C VAL A 123 8.62 14.24 -19.25
N LEU A 124 8.32 15.10 -20.24
CA LEU A 124 6.98 15.19 -20.82
C LEU A 124 6.57 13.91 -21.56
N LYS A 125 7.51 13.22 -22.22
CA LYS A 125 7.24 11.92 -22.85
C LYS A 125 6.95 10.84 -21.81
N GLU A 126 7.73 10.80 -20.73
CA GLU A 126 7.48 9.86 -19.63
C GLU A 126 6.10 10.09 -19.02
N ILE A 127 5.75 11.35 -18.74
CA ILE A 127 4.42 11.73 -18.27
C ILE A 127 3.34 11.27 -19.26
N HIS A 128 3.51 11.57 -20.56
CA HIS A 128 2.54 11.16 -21.58
C HIS A 128 2.34 9.65 -21.61
N GLN A 129 3.41 8.86 -21.54
CA GLN A 129 3.33 7.40 -21.50
C GLN A 129 2.57 6.91 -20.27
N VAL A 130 2.85 7.44 -19.08
CA VAL A 130 2.15 7.05 -17.84
C VAL A 130 0.64 7.25 -17.97
N PHE A 131 0.20 8.35 -18.59
CA PHE A 131 -1.23 8.65 -18.75
C PHE A 131 -1.88 7.95 -19.96
N GLU A 132 -1.12 7.59 -21.00
CA GLU A 132 -1.62 6.83 -22.15
C GLU A 132 -2.08 5.42 -21.76
N PHE A 133 -1.39 4.76 -20.82
CA PHE A 133 -1.76 3.43 -20.32
C PHE A 133 -2.92 3.41 -19.32
N GLN A 134 -3.45 4.58 -18.91
CA GLN A 134 -4.54 4.69 -17.94
C GLN A 134 -5.91 4.98 -18.58
N CYS A 135 -5.99 5.09 -19.91
CA CYS A 135 -7.22 5.23 -20.70
C CYS A 135 -7.46 3.97 -21.55
#